data_AF-A0A9D3Y8J6-F1
#
_entry.id   AF-A0A9D3Y8J6-F1
#
_cell.length_a   1.000
_cell.length_b   1.000
_cell.length_c   1.000
_cell.angle_alpha   90.00
_cell.angle_beta   90.00
_cell.angle_gamma   90.00
#
_symmetry.space_group_name_H-M   'P 1'
#
loop_
_entity.id
_entity.type
_entity.pdbx_description
1 polymer ?
#
loop_
_entity_poly.entity_id
_entity_poly.type
_entity_poly.pdbx_seq_one_letter_code
_entity_poly.pdbx_strand_id
1 'polypeptide(L)'
;MEQLLTESKTDESGCTNTQEQHGKYLLVNQLNINAHSLVFNSEIDAYDEKTGSFVEIKTMKHVSTPKEKDRFKRFRLLRWWAQSQLGGVQEILCGFRDDEGLVTRMESFQTRSIPNPALPWNQTVLFHFLDKLLTWIKKQVAVTGEFSINRVVHIFERSDEKTINHNTTTDPRYQFLPEWYLTR
;
A
#
# COMPACT_ATOMS: atom_id res chain seq x y z
N MET A 1 -11.84 -10.81 9.67
CA MET A 1 -12.80 -10.18 8.75
C MET A 1 -12.63 -10.73 7.35
N GLU A 2 -11.41 -10.70 6.78
CA GLU A 2 -11.09 -11.35 5.49
C GLU A 2 -11.61 -12.79 5.42
N GLN A 3 -11.29 -13.64 6.41
CA GLN A 3 -11.77 -15.04 6.45
C GLN A 3 -13.30 -15.21 6.44
N LEU A 4 -14.07 -14.19 6.84
CA LEU A 4 -15.53 -14.23 6.82
C LEU A 4 -16.12 -13.71 5.51
N LEU A 5 -15.29 -13.06 4.69
CA LEU A 5 -15.68 -12.42 3.43
C LEU A 5 -15.09 -13.10 2.20
N THR A 6 -14.15 -14.02 2.37
CA THR A 6 -13.47 -14.73 1.28
C THR A 6 -13.76 -16.22 1.36
N GLU A 7 -13.87 -16.85 0.19
CA GLU A 7 -13.99 -18.29 0.05
C GLU A 7 -12.88 -18.80 -0.89
N SER A 8 -12.27 -19.94 -0.55
CA SER A 8 -11.34 -20.62 -1.45
C SER A 8 -12.12 -21.45 -2.46
N LYS A 9 -11.77 -21.38 -3.74
CA LYS A 9 -12.43 -22.18 -4.79
C LYS A 9 -12.01 -23.65 -4.84
N THR A 10 -11.07 -24.07 -4.00
CA THR A 10 -10.59 -25.45 -3.94
C THR A 10 -11.50 -26.31 -3.06
N ASP A 11 -12.30 -27.13 -3.76
CA ASP A 11 -12.98 -28.39 -3.40
C ASP A 11 -14.03 -28.43 -2.27
N GLU A 12 -15.08 -29.20 -2.58
CA GLU A 12 -16.24 -29.54 -1.76
C GLU A 12 -15.86 -30.16 -0.40
N SER A 13 -15.55 -29.35 0.61
CA SER A 13 -15.69 -29.77 2.00
C SER A 13 -15.80 -28.59 2.95
N GLY A 14 -16.97 -28.53 3.60
CA GLY A 14 -17.27 -27.92 4.89
C GLY A 14 -16.39 -26.79 5.41
N CYS A 15 -17.01 -25.62 5.61
CA CYS A 15 -16.50 -24.50 6.38
C CYS A 15 -15.90 -24.94 7.72
N THR A 16 -14.58 -25.11 7.77
CA THR A 16 -13.82 -25.22 9.02
C THR A 16 -13.07 -23.91 9.25
N ASN A 17 -13.60 -23.11 10.18
CA ASN A 17 -12.96 -21.92 10.73
C ASN A 17 -11.73 -22.31 11.57
N THR A 18 -10.68 -22.82 10.92
CA THR A 18 -9.35 -22.95 11.51
C THR A 18 -8.50 -21.78 11.02
N GLN A 19 -7.75 -21.15 11.92
CA GLN A 19 -6.74 -20.14 11.58
C GLN A 19 -5.57 -20.81 10.84
N GLU A 20 -5.81 -21.27 9.61
CA GLU A 20 -4.73 -21.66 8.71
C GLU A 20 -3.98 -20.39 8.29
N GLN A 21 -2.66 -20.49 8.14
CA GLN A 21 -1.86 -19.42 7.57
C GLN A 21 -2.32 -19.21 6.13
N HIS A 22 -3.20 -18.23 5.92
CA HIS A 22 -3.66 -17.87 4.59
C HIS A 22 -2.47 -17.54 3.70
N GLY A 23 -2.39 -18.19 2.54
CA GLY A 23 -1.41 -17.85 1.51
C GLY A 23 -1.52 -16.38 1.13
N LYS A 24 -0.38 -15.71 0.94
CA LYS A 24 -0.34 -14.32 0.48
C LYS A 24 -0.39 -14.30 -1.05
N TYR A 25 -1.35 -13.57 -1.60
CA TYR A 25 -1.42 -13.32 -3.04
C TYR A 25 -0.76 -11.97 -3.34
N LEU A 26 0.23 -11.98 -4.24
CA LEU A 26 0.99 -10.80 -4.61
C LEU A 26 0.73 -10.46 -6.08
N LEU A 27 0.24 -9.25 -6.33
CA LEU A 27 0.19 -8.67 -7.67
C LEU A 27 1.50 -7.95 -7.97
N VAL A 28 2.15 -8.28 -9.08
CA VAL A 28 3.33 -7.54 -9.58
C VAL A 28 2.83 -6.40 -10.46
N ASN A 29 3.04 -5.18 -9.98
CA ASN A 29 2.59 -3.96 -10.62
C ASN A 29 3.75 -3.27 -11.36
N GLN A 30 3.42 -2.71 -12.52
CA GLN A 30 4.28 -1.77 -13.23
C GLN A 30 3.53 -0.45 -13.39
N LEU A 31 4.12 0.64 -12.92
CA LEU A 31 3.55 1.99 -12.98
C LEU A 31 4.56 2.97 -13.59
N ASN A 32 4.06 3.92 -14.38
CA ASN A 32 4.85 5.07 -14.82
C ASN A 32 4.33 6.33 -14.12
N ILE A 33 5.22 7.01 -13.39
CA ILE A 33 4.99 8.35 -12.83
C ILE A 33 5.94 9.29 -13.56
N ASN A 34 5.42 10.02 -14.56
CA ASN A 34 6.23 10.85 -15.46
C ASN A 34 7.45 10.08 -16.01
N ALA A 35 8.67 10.53 -15.70
CA ALA A 35 9.93 9.90 -16.14
C ALA A 35 10.39 8.71 -15.26
N HIS A 36 9.55 8.24 -14.34
CA HIS A 36 9.86 7.17 -13.39
C HIS A 36 9.02 5.93 -13.67
N SER A 37 9.67 4.87 -14.16
CA SER A 37 9.09 3.53 -14.16
C SER A 37 9.35 2.85 -12.83
N LEU A 38 8.30 2.28 -12.25
CA LEU A 38 8.28 1.60 -10.96
C LEU A 38 7.81 0.16 -11.18
N VAL A 39 8.50 -0.78 -10.56
CA VAL A 39 8.06 -2.18 -10.46
C VAL A 39 8.04 -2.53 -8.98
N PHE A 40 6.90 -3.03 -8.50
CA PHE A 40 6.70 -3.39 -7.10
C PHE A 40 5.59 -4.42 -6.98
N ASN A 41 5.59 -5.16 -5.87
CA ASN A 41 4.51 -6.07 -5.52
C ASN A 41 3.49 -5.40 -4.60
N SER A 42 2.25 -5.88 -4.65
CA SER A 42 1.19 -5.49 -3.73
C SER A 42 0.46 -6.73 -3.25
N GLU A 43 0.25 -6.85 -1.95
CA GLU A 43 -0.58 -7.90 -1.36
C GLU A 43 -2.05 -7.60 -1.67
N ILE A 44 -2.79 -8.62 -2.07
CA ILE A 44 -4.20 -8.53 -2.47
C ILE A 44 -5.03 -9.42 -1.54
N ASP A 45 -6.09 -8.85 -0.95
CA ASP A 45 -6.94 -9.58 -0.01
C ASP A 45 -7.95 -10.48 -0.72
N ALA A 46 -8.56 -10.00 -1.80
CA ALA A 46 -9.58 -10.73 -2.54
C ALA A 46 -9.68 -10.33 -4.02
N TYR A 47 -10.32 -11.20 -4.80
CA TYR A 47 -10.76 -10.94 -6.17
C TYR A 47 -12.26 -11.25 -6.26
N ASP A 48 -13.05 -10.25 -6.63
CA ASP A 48 -14.48 -10.44 -6.89
C ASP A 48 -14.68 -10.82 -8.35
N GLU A 49 -15.06 -12.06 -8.59
CA GLU A 49 -15.30 -12.59 -9.93
C GLU A 49 -16.51 -11.97 -10.63
N LYS A 50 -17.51 -11.51 -9.87
CA LYS A 50 -18.72 -10.91 -10.44
C LYS A 50 -18.39 -9.57 -11.10
N THR A 51 -17.50 -8.81 -10.48
CA THR A 51 -17.05 -7.50 -10.97
C THR A 51 -15.70 -7.58 -11.71
N GLY A 52 -15.03 -8.72 -11.67
CA GLY A 52 -13.71 -8.94 -12.25
C GLY A 52 -12.62 -8.06 -11.65
N SER A 53 -12.74 -7.70 -10.37
CA SER A 53 -11.95 -6.65 -9.72
C SER A 53 -11.22 -7.14 -8.46
N PHE A 54 -10.06 -6.57 -8.18
CA PHE A 54 -9.38 -6.76 -6.91
C PHE A 54 -10.06 -5.91 -5.83
N VAL A 55 -10.15 -6.49 -4.63
CA VAL A 55 -10.79 -5.89 -3.46
C VAL A 55 -9.82 -5.89 -2.29
N GLU A 56 -9.68 -4.72 -1.66
CA GLU A 56 -9.00 -4.55 -0.37
C GLU A 56 -10.04 -4.64 0.74
N ILE A 57 -9.78 -5.43 1.77
CA ILE A 57 -10.67 -5.60 2.92
C ILE A 57 -10.12 -4.82 4.10
N LYS A 58 -10.93 -3.91 4.65
CA LYS A 58 -10.55 -3.12 5.83
C LYS A 58 -11.54 -3.31 6.96
N THR A 59 -11.07 -3.24 8.20
CA THR A 59 -11.94 -3.16 9.38
C THR A 59 -11.67 -1.88 10.15
N MET A 60 -12.72 -1.24 10.67
CA MET A 60 -12.55 -0.13 11.60
C MET A 60 -13.69 -0.03 12.61
N LYS A 61 -13.43 0.62 13.76
CA LYS A 61 -14.50 0.99 14.68
C LYS A 61 -15.45 1.99 14.00
N HIS A 62 -16.73 1.97 14.39
CA HIS A 62 -17.69 3.01 14.02
C HIS A 62 -17.15 4.43 14.23
N VAL A 63 -17.55 5.30 13.31
CA VAL A 63 -17.21 6.72 13.31
C VAL A 63 -18.49 7.49 13.60
N SER A 64 -18.66 7.93 14.85
CA SER A 64 -19.93 8.47 15.33
C SER A 64 -19.90 9.99 15.44
N THR A 65 -18.74 10.56 15.78
CA THR A 65 -18.60 12.01 15.99
C THR A 65 -18.06 12.75 14.76
N PRO A 66 -18.38 14.04 14.56
CA PRO A 66 -17.79 14.85 13.49
C PRO A 66 -16.26 14.85 13.49
N LYS A 67 -15.64 14.95 14.67
CA LYS A 67 -14.18 14.93 14.84
C LYS A 67 -13.55 13.61 14.35
N GLU A 68 -14.19 12.48 14.63
CA GLU A 68 -13.72 11.18 14.15
C GLU A 68 -13.88 11.06 12.64
N LYS A 69 -14.98 11.60 12.07
CA LYS A 69 -15.18 11.65 10.61
C LYS A 69 -14.09 12.46 9.93
N ASP A 70 -13.71 13.60 10.50
CA ASP A 70 -12.63 14.44 9.97
C ASP A 70 -11.28 13.73 10.06
N ARG A 71 -11.00 13.05 11.18
CA ARG A 71 -9.77 12.25 11.34
C ARG A 71 -9.73 11.09 10.35
N PHE A 72 -10.86 10.41 10.13
CA PHE A 72 -10.98 9.35 9.13
C PHE A 72 -10.65 9.87 7.73
N LYS A 73 -11.33 10.95 7.29
CA LYS A 73 -11.10 11.58 5.98
C LYS A 73 -9.66 12.07 5.82
N ARG A 74 -9.10 12.70 6.85
CA ARG A 74 -7.76 13.31 6.80
C ARG A 74 -6.64 12.28 6.72
N PHE A 75 -6.71 11.21 7.50
CA PHE A 75 -5.57 10.32 7.69
C PHE A 75 -5.81 8.91 7.19
N ARG A 76 -6.94 8.30 7.54
CA ARG A 76 -7.16 6.86 7.25
C ARG A 76 -7.55 6.65 5.79
N LEU A 77 -8.54 7.42 5.32
CA LEU A 77 -9.01 7.34 3.94
C LEU A 77 -7.91 7.69 2.93
N LEU A 78 -7.02 8.63 3.27
CA LEU A 78 -5.82 8.95 2.49
C LEU A 78 -4.90 7.72 2.35
N ARG A 79 -4.62 7.02 3.45
CA ARG A 79 -3.74 5.83 3.43
C ARG A 79 -4.37 4.69 2.64
N TRP A 80 -5.67 4.47 2.80
CA TRP A 80 -6.40 3.45 2.04
C TRP A 80 -6.39 3.75 0.55
N TRP A 81 -6.73 4.98 0.17
CA TRP A 81 -6.68 5.41 -1.23
C TRP A 81 -5.27 5.24 -1.81
N ALA A 82 -4.23 5.72 -1.12
CA ALA A 82 -2.86 5.64 -1.63
C ALA A 82 -2.40 4.18 -1.83
N GLN A 83 -2.72 3.29 -0.87
CA GLN A 83 -2.42 1.87 -0.98
C GLN A 83 -3.13 1.24 -2.19
N SER A 84 -4.46 1.38 -2.27
CA SER A 84 -5.26 0.74 -3.32
C SER A 84 -4.99 1.34 -4.71
N GLN A 85 -4.80 2.65 -4.80
CA GLN A 85 -4.50 3.34 -6.06
C GLN A 85 -3.16 2.88 -6.65
N LEU A 86 -2.11 2.75 -5.82
CA LEU A 86 -0.82 2.25 -6.27
C LEU A 86 -0.84 0.74 -6.51
N GLY A 87 -1.55 0.00 -5.65
CA GLY A 87 -1.66 -1.46 -5.76
C GLY A 87 -2.55 -1.97 -6.88
N GLY A 88 -3.23 -1.08 -7.63
CA GLY A 88 -4.12 -1.47 -8.73
C GLY A 88 -5.45 -2.07 -8.25
N VAL A 89 -5.89 -1.74 -7.04
CA VAL A 89 -7.11 -2.28 -6.41
C VAL A 89 -8.29 -1.35 -6.64
N GLN A 90 -9.38 -1.88 -7.20
CA GLN A 90 -10.52 -1.09 -7.67
C GLN A 90 -11.49 -0.72 -6.53
N GLU A 91 -11.62 -1.59 -5.52
CA GLU A 91 -12.59 -1.43 -4.44
C GLU A 91 -11.95 -1.66 -3.07
N ILE A 92 -12.36 -0.87 -2.10
CA ILE A 92 -12.08 -1.10 -0.68
C ILE A 92 -13.41 -1.44 0.01
N LEU A 93 -13.52 -2.63 0.55
CA LEU A 93 -14.67 -3.07 1.32
C LEU A 93 -14.36 -2.94 2.82
N CYS A 94 -15.06 -2.06 3.51
CA CYS A 94 -14.84 -1.79 4.93
C CYS A 94 -15.97 -2.32 5.82
N GLY A 95 -15.60 -3.09 6.84
CA GLY A 95 -16.46 -3.44 7.95
C GLY A 95 -16.29 -2.50 9.12
N PHE A 96 -17.40 -1.88 9.52
CA PHE A 96 -17.47 -1.10 10.74
C PHE A 96 -17.91 -1.99 11.90
N ARG A 97 -17.03 -2.11 12.88
CA ARG A 97 -17.27 -2.87 14.11
C ARG A 97 -17.67 -1.98 15.27
N ASP A 98 -18.48 -2.54 16.16
CA ASP A 98 -18.74 -1.99 17.49
C ASP A 98 -17.55 -2.20 18.45
N ASP A 99 -17.78 -1.90 19.72
CA ASP A 99 -16.79 -2.00 20.78
C ASP A 99 -16.57 -3.44 21.25
N GLU A 100 -17.57 -4.29 21.05
CA GLU A 100 -17.54 -5.73 21.27
C GLU A 100 -16.77 -6.47 20.15
N GLY A 101 -16.48 -5.78 19.05
CA GLY A 101 -15.69 -6.29 17.93
C GLY A 101 -16.51 -6.90 16.81
N LEU A 102 -17.84 -6.85 16.88
CA LEU A 102 -18.74 -7.36 15.86
C LEU A 102 -18.89 -6.35 14.73
N VAL A 103 -18.72 -6.81 13.49
CA VAL A 103 -18.98 -5.99 12.31
C VAL A 103 -20.48 -5.84 12.14
N THR A 104 -21.01 -4.63 12.30
CA THR A 104 -22.45 -4.34 12.23
C THR A 104 -22.83 -3.51 11.01
N ARG A 105 -21.86 -3.00 10.25
CA ARG A 105 -22.08 -2.32 8.96
C ARG A 105 -20.95 -2.61 7.97
N MET A 106 -21.31 -2.75 6.71
CA MET A 106 -20.38 -2.85 5.58
C MET A 106 -20.52 -1.61 4.69
N GLU A 107 -19.42 -1.12 4.14
CA GLU A 107 -19.41 -0.01 3.18
C GLU A 107 -18.33 -0.25 2.13
N SER A 108 -18.67 -0.03 0.86
CA SER A 108 -17.74 -0.10 -0.26
C SER A 108 -17.27 1.29 -0.66
N PHE A 109 -15.97 1.41 -0.92
CA PHE A 109 -15.34 2.61 -1.46
C PHE A 109 -14.68 2.26 -2.79
N GLN A 110 -15.18 2.84 -3.88
CA GLN A 110 -14.55 2.73 -5.18
C GLN A 110 -13.28 3.59 -5.19
N THR A 111 -12.09 2.97 -5.33
CA THR A 111 -10.78 3.63 -5.17
C THR A 111 -10.68 4.89 -6.02
N ARG A 112 -11.09 4.80 -7.30
CA ARG A 112 -11.07 5.92 -8.26
C ARG A 112 -11.95 7.11 -7.87
N SER A 113 -12.98 6.87 -7.06
CA SER A 113 -13.98 7.87 -6.65
C SER A 113 -13.65 8.50 -5.29
N ILE A 114 -12.67 7.98 -4.56
CA ILE A 114 -12.29 8.52 -3.25
C ILE A 114 -11.78 9.96 -3.36
N PRO A 115 -10.81 10.29 -4.24
CA PRO A 115 -10.31 11.66 -4.34
C PRO A 115 -11.41 12.62 -4.75
N ASN A 116 -11.66 13.62 -3.92
CA ASN A 116 -12.63 14.66 -4.23
C ASN A 116 -12.25 15.99 -3.54
N PRO A 117 -12.75 17.13 -4.05
CA PRO A 117 -12.39 18.45 -3.52
C PRO A 117 -12.79 18.71 -2.06
N ALA A 118 -13.70 17.91 -1.48
CA ALA A 118 -14.13 18.08 -0.09
C ALA A 118 -13.19 17.38 0.92
N LEU A 119 -12.17 16.66 0.45
CA LEU A 119 -11.17 16.03 1.31
C LEU A 119 -10.04 17.01 1.65
N PRO A 120 -9.42 16.87 2.84
CA PRO A 120 -8.35 17.78 3.28
C PRO A 120 -6.99 17.47 2.64
N TRP A 121 -6.97 16.70 1.56
CA TRP A 121 -5.79 16.29 0.80
C TRP A 121 -6.14 16.23 -0.69
N ASN A 122 -5.12 16.35 -1.54
CA ASN A 122 -5.29 16.44 -2.98
C ASN A 122 -4.39 15.41 -3.68
N GLN A 123 -4.97 14.55 -4.52
CA GLN A 123 -4.23 13.49 -5.22
C GLN A 123 -3.11 14.03 -6.12
N THR A 124 -3.33 15.14 -6.82
CA THR A 124 -2.34 15.77 -7.70
C THR A 124 -1.13 16.24 -6.90
N VAL A 125 -1.35 16.83 -5.72
CA VAL A 125 -0.26 17.25 -4.82
C VAL A 125 0.56 16.04 -4.35
N LEU A 126 -0.08 14.92 -4.04
CA LEU A 126 0.59 13.70 -3.62
C LEU A 126 1.45 13.09 -4.73
N PHE A 127 0.93 13.01 -5.95
CA PHE A 127 1.70 12.51 -7.10
C PHE A 127 2.82 13.47 -7.51
N HIS A 128 2.62 14.78 -7.44
CA HIS A 128 3.70 15.76 -7.65
C HIS A 128 4.81 15.63 -6.59
N PHE A 129 4.45 15.39 -5.33
CA PHE A 129 5.44 15.12 -4.30
C PHE A 129 6.22 13.83 -4.60
N LEU A 130 5.52 12.75 -4.96
CA LEU A 130 6.13 11.47 -5.29
C LEU A 130 7.10 11.58 -6.48
N ASP A 131 6.70 12.27 -7.54
CA ASP A 131 7.55 12.56 -8.70
C ASP A 131 8.84 13.29 -8.32
N LYS A 132 8.72 14.37 -7.53
CA LYS A 132 9.88 15.13 -7.03
C LYS A 132 10.77 14.28 -6.13
N LEU A 133 10.18 13.46 -5.26
CA LEU A 133 10.91 12.55 -4.38
C LEU A 133 11.71 11.53 -5.19
N LEU A 134 11.09 10.88 -6.18
CA LEU A 134 11.76 9.91 -7.05
C LEU A 134 12.86 10.56 -7.89
N THR A 135 12.65 11.78 -8.38
CA THR A 135 13.68 12.59 -9.05
C THR A 135 14.86 12.85 -8.12
N TRP A 136 14.60 13.27 -6.89
CA TRP A 136 15.66 13.54 -5.92
C TRP A 136 16.43 12.28 -5.56
N ILE A 137 15.76 11.16 -5.27
CA ILE A 137 16.39 9.86 -5.00
C ILE A 137 17.30 9.47 -6.16
N LYS A 138 16.80 9.47 -7.41
CA LYS A 138 17.62 9.11 -8.58
C LYS A 138 18.87 9.99 -8.70
N LYS A 139 18.78 11.29 -8.42
CA LYS A 139 19.94 12.20 -8.44
C LYS A 139 20.96 11.83 -7.36
N GLN A 140 20.51 11.56 -6.13
CA GLN A 140 21.42 11.18 -5.04
C GLN A 140 22.16 9.88 -5.33
N VAL A 141 21.50 8.90 -5.95
CA VAL A 141 22.12 7.60 -6.26
C VAL A 141 22.96 7.64 -7.55
N ALA A 142 22.65 8.51 -8.52
CA ALA A 142 23.44 8.63 -9.74
C ALA A 142 24.84 9.24 -9.50
N VAL A 143 24.96 10.15 -8.52
CA VAL A 143 26.22 10.84 -8.20
C VAL A 143 27.31 9.88 -7.68
N THR A 144 26.92 8.75 -7.09
CA THR A 144 27.86 7.80 -6.46
C THR A 144 28.53 6.82 -7.42
N GLY A 145 28.21 6.86 -8.73
CA GLY A 145 29.02 6.29 -9.82
C GLY A 145 29.28 4.77 -9.84
N GLU A 146 29.05 4.02 -8.76
CA GLU A 146 29.54 2.66 -8.57
C GLU A 146 28.45 1.76 -7.94
N PHE A 147 27.36 1.55 -8.68
CA PHE A 147 26.27 0.68 -8.22
C PHE A 147 26.69 -0.78 -7.99
N SER A 148 27.73 -1.26 -8.69
CA SER A 148 28.06 -2.68 -8.76
C SER A 148 29.27 -3.11 -7.94
N ILE A 149 30.20 -2.22 -7.59
CA ILE A 149 31.51 -2.62 -7.04
C ILE A 149 31.51 -2.61 -5.50
N ASN A 150 30.89 -1.60 -4.88
CA ASN A 150 31.05 -1.34 -3.43
C ASN A 150 29.81 -1.62 -2.58
N ARG A 151 28.73 -2.18 -3.15
CA ARG A 151 27.45 -2.46 -2.46
C ARG A 151 26.98 -1.31 -1.57
N VAL A 152 27.12 -0.08 -2.07
CA VAL A 152 26.75 1.12 -1.33
C VAL A 152 25.24 1.16 -1.16
N VAL A 153 24.79 1.30 0.08
CA VAL A 153 23.38 1.45 0.43
C VAL A 153 23.10 2.93 0.68
N HIS A 154 22.15 3.50 -0.05
CA HIS A 154 21.65 4.85 0.15
C HIS A 154 20.48 4.80 1.12
N ILE A 155 20.64 5.41 2.29
CA ILE A 155 19.62 5.45 3.34
C ILE A 155 18.94 6.81 3.27
N PHE A 156 17.62 6.79 3.06
CA PHE A 156 16.76 7.95 3.08
C PHE A 156 15.89 7.90 4.32
N GLU A 157 16.12 8.82 5.26
CA GLU A 157 15.43 8.86 6.54
C GLU A 157 14.66 10.15 6.70
N ARG A 158 13.38 10.05 7.05
CA ARG A 158 12.55 11.21 7.34
C ARG A 158 12.68 11.57 8.82
N SER A 159 13.39 12.65 9.14
CA SER A 159 13.59 13.11 10.52
C SER A 159 12.40 13.88 11.08
N ASP A 160 11.65 14.57 10.23
CA ASP A 160 10.48 15.34 10.62
C ASP A 160 9.46 15.45 9.46
N GLU A 161 8.43 16.28 9.60
CA GLU A 161 7.40 16.41 8.58
C GLU A 161 7.90 16.98 7.24
N LYS A 162 9.05 17.65 7.21
CA LYS A 162 9.56 18.45 6.09
C LYS A 162 10.89 17.96 5.55
N THR A 163 11.67 17.24 6.35
CA THR A 163 13.07 16.92 6.05
C THR A 163 13.27 15.43 5.81
N ILE A 164 13.92 15.11 4.69
CA ILE A 164 14.42 13.78 4.38
C ILE A 164 15.93 13.88 4.28
N ASN A 165 16.64 13.21 5.19
CA ASN A 165 18.08 13.10 5.21
C ASN A 165 18.52 11.97 4.29
N HIS A 166 19.69 12.14 3.67
CA HIS A 166 20.33 11.15 2.82
C HIS A 166 21.72 10.85 3.35
N ASN A 167 21.98 9.58 3.63
CA ASN A 167 23.28 9.06 4.05
C ASN A 167 23.66 7.86 3.17
N THR A 168 24.94 7.49 3.17
CA THR A 168 25.44 6.28 2.51
C THR A 168 26.16 5.38 3.51
N THR A 169 26.08 4.07 3.31
CA THR A 169 26.80 3.08 4.12
C THR A 169 27.19 1.87 3.29
N THR A 170 28.26 1.19 3.68
CA THR A 170 28.68 -0.12 3.16
C THR A 170 28.48 -1.24 4.17
N ASP A 171 27.92 -0.92 5.35
CA ASP A 171 27.66 -1.90 6.42
C ASP A 171 26.76 -3.04 5.91
N PRO A 172 27.22 -4.30 5.96
CA PRO A 172 26.48 -5.47 5.49
C PRO A 172 25.07 -5.61 6.06
N ARG A 173 24.80 -5.07 7.26
CA ARG A 173 23.47 -5.13 7.89
C ARG A 173 22.39 -4.39 7.12
N TYR A 174 22.77 -3.41 6.30
CA TYR A 174 21.83 -2.66 5.46
C TYR A 174 21.78 -3.19 4.02
N GLN A 175 22.64 -4.16 3.66
CA GLN A 175 22.63 -4.76 2.32
C GLN A 175 21.42 -5.71 2.20
N PHE A 176 20.61 -5.51 1.17
CA PHE A 176 19.37 -6.27 0.96
C PHE A 176 19.32 -7.02 -0.38
N LEU A 177 20.29 -6.80 -1.27
CA LEU A 177 20.39 -7.55 -2.52
C LEU A 177 21.25 -8.80 -2.28
N PRO A 178 20.69 -10.01 -2.44
CA PRO A 178 21.44 -11.25 -2.25
C PRO A 178 22.40 -11.50 -3.43
N GLU A 179 23.46 -12.28 -3.18
CA GLU A 179 24.50 -12.56 -4.17
C GLU A 179 23.95 -13.09 -5.49
N TRP A 180 23.03 -14.06 -5.42
CA TRP A 180 22.45 -14.70 -6.60
C TRP A 180 21.71 -13.73 -7.53
N TYR A 181 21.27 -12.57 -7.03
CA TYR A 181 20.63 -11.54 -7.84
C TYR A 181 21.64 -10.67 -8.59
N LEU A 182 22.87 -10.55 -8.05
CA LEU A 182 23.95 -9.75 -8.61
C LEU A 182 24.78 -10.54 -9.62
N THR A 183 24.94 -11.84 -9.40
CA THR A 183 25.67 -12.75 -10.30
C THR A 183 24.73 -13.23 -11.41
N ARG A 184 24.71 -12.51 -12.53
CA ARG A 184 24.12 -12.96 -13.80
C ARG A 184 25.19 -13.12 -14.86
#